data_AF-A0A2H0R5E4-F1
#
_entry.id   AF-A0A2H0R5E4-F1
#
_cell.length_a   1.000
_cell.length_b   1.000
_cell.length_c   1.000
_cell.angle_alpha   90.00
_cell.angle_beta   90.00
_cell.angle_gamma   90.00
#
_symmetry.space_group_name_H-M   'P 1'
#
loop_
_entity.id
_entity.type
_entity.pdbx_description
1 polymer ?
#
loop_
_entity_poly.entity_id
_entity_poly.type
_entity_poly.pdbx_seq_one_letter_code
_entity_poly.pdbx_strand_id
1 'polypeptide(L)'
;MKTKTRSSAGLVTGFIFSIFLFFISFPVSWLGEYYNHLNQFSLGVKNYDRDEAINGLENLKEDYNRFARWKFQYLSDKFLFSEMHLYEASVSLLNEDYEKAEKEDLKNRNGWQVSYFSGISKFWVLHAAYQEAMVKKDKKNMALILGMVIEEVKSDFEKCVRECPGPVENFNCSFNYDLVSNPKSAAQALANPKPEIKYILGSPGGDESKEDGKEPGKKNPISSDGKEPSQGGTKKKG
;
A
#
# COMPACT_ATOMS: atom_id res chain seq x y z
N MET A 1 74.51 -10.84 -6.54
CA MET A 1 73.43 -9.83 -6.64
C MET A 1 72.10 -10.60 -6.72
N LYS A 2 71.34 -10.72 -5.61
CA LYS A 2 70.06 -11.45 -5.60
C LYS A 2 68.93 -10.45 -5.85
N THR A 3 68.40 -10.43 -7.06
CA THR A 3 67.21 -9.64 -7.42
C THR A 3 66.02 -10.20 -6.66
N LYS A 4 65.53 -9.41 -5.71
CA LYS A 4 64.38 -9.71 -4.87
C LYS A 4 63.12 -9.52 -5.72
N THR A 5 62.59 -10.60 -6.28
CA THR A 5 61.29 -10.66 -6.95
C THR A 5 60.17 -10.47 -5.89
N ARG A 6 59.95 -9.22 -5.49
CA ARG A 6 58.85 -8.78 -4.61
C ARG A 6 58.10 -7.66 -5.33
N SER A 7 57.25 -8.01 -6.29
CA SER A 7 56.38 -7.03 -6.97
C SER A 7 55.13 -7.69 -7.57
N SER A 8 55.25 -8.91 -8.11
CA SER A 8 54.11 -9.62 -8.72
C SER A 8 53.05 -10.07 -7.72
N ALA A 9 53.42 -10.51 -6.51
CA ALA A 9 52.46 -10.97 -5.51
C ALA A 9 51.51 -9.86 -5.05
N GLY A 10 52.02 -8.63 -4.85
CA GLY A 10 51.19 -7.48 -4.47
C GLY A 10 50.23 -7.04 -5.59
N LEU A 11 50.66 -7.14 -6.84
CA LEU A 11 49.81 -6.86 -8.01
C LEU A 11 48.71 -7.91 -8.19
N VAL A 12 49.03 -9.20 -7.99
CA VAL A 12 48.03 -10.28 -8.06
C VAL A 12 47.01 -10.15 -6.92
N THR A 13 47.44 -9.88 -5.69
CA THR A 13 46.52 -9.65 -4.56
C THR A 13 45.66 -8.40 -4.79
N GLY A 14 46.24 -7.30 -5.28
CA GLY A 14 45.49 -6.09 -5.61
C GLY A 14 44.47 -6.29 -6.74
N PHE A 15 44.80 -7.11 -7.74
CA PHE A 15 43.90 -7.47 -8.83
C PHE A 15 42.74 -8.36 -8.35
N ILE A 16 43.02 -9.39 -7.55
CA ILE A 16 41.99 -10.24 -6.92
C ILE A 16 41.07 -9.40 -6.03
N PHE A 17 41.63 -8.48 -5.23
CA PHE A 17 40.85 -7.59 -4.38
C PHE A 17 39.98 -6.64 -5.20
N SER A 18 40.47 -6.11 -6.33
CA SER A 18 39.69 -5.26 -7.23
C SER A 18 38.55 -6.02 -7.90
N ILE A 19 38.80 -7.26 -8.33
CA ILE A 19 37.76 -8.16 -8.85
C ILE A 19 36.72 -8.43 -7.77
N PHE A 20 37.14 -8.74 -6.55
CA PHE A 20 36.25 -8.99 -5.42
C PHE A 20 35.40 -7.76 -5.07
N LEU A 21 35.99 -6.57 -5.03
CA LEU A 21 35.25 -5.32 -4.85
C LEU A 21 34.25 -5.08 -5.98
N PHE A 22 34.64 -5.31 -7.23
CA PHE A 22 33.72 -5.19 -8.37
C PHE A 22 32.52 -6.15 -8.24
N PHE A 23 32.76 -7.40 -7.84
CA PHE A 23 31.72 -8.38 -7.59
C PHE A 23 30.82 -8.06 -6.38
N ILE A 24 31.27 -7.22 -5.44
CA ILE A 24 30.46 -6.73 -4.31
C ILE A 24 29.69 -5.47 -4.67
N SER A 25 30.33 -4.52 -5.36
CA SER A 25 29.71 -3.24 -5.72
C SER A 25 28.51 -3.42 -6.64
N PHE A 26 28.56 -4.42 -7.51
CA PHE A 26 27.52 -4.66 -8.50
C PHE A 26 26.16 -5.08 -7.85
N PRO A 27 26.09 -6.10 -6.97
CA PRO A 27 24.88 -6.39 -6.19
C PRO A 27 24.37 -5.21 -5.36
N VAL A 28 25.26 -4.40 -4.78
CA VAL A 28 24.87 -3.25 -3.94
C VAL A 28 24.15 -2.18 -4.76
N SER A 29 24.63 -1.89 -5.98
CA SER A 29 23.96 -0.93 -6.87
C SER A 29 22.54 -1.36 -7.23
N TRP A 30 22.32 -2.64 -7.50
CA TRP A 30 21.00 -3.18 -7.81
C TRP A 30 20.05 -3.24 -6.63
N LEU A 31 20.58 -3.52 -5.43
CA LEU A 31 19.80 -3.40 -4.21
C LEU A 31 19.31 -1.96 -4.03
N GLY A 32 20.16 -0.97 -4.33
CA GLY A 32 19.77 0.44 -4.33
C GLY A 32 18.64 0.74 -5.31
N GLU A 33 18.75 0.28 -6.56
CA GLU A 33 17.68 0.41 -7.57
C GLU A 33 16.38 -0.26 -7.12
N TYR A 34 16.47 -1.49 -6.60
CA TYR A 34 15.33 -2.23 -6.05
C TYR A 34 14.59 -1.45 -4.96
N TYR A 35 15.31 -0.88 -3.99
CA TYR A 35 14.67 -0.10 -2.93
C TYR A 35 14.06 1.21 -3.44
N ASN A 36 14.65 1.82 -4.48
CA ASN A 36 14.06 2.98 -5.14
C ASN A 36 12.74 2.61 -5.83
N HIS A 37 12.70 1.51 -6.59
CA HIS A 37 11.49 1.02 -7.23
C HIS A 37 10.43 0.59 -6.19
N LEU A 38 10.84 -0.05 -5.10
CA LEU A 38 9.94 -0.41 -4.00
C LEU A 38 9.35 0.83 -3.33
N ASN A 39 10.15 1.88 -3.13
CA ASN A 39 9.67 3.14 -2.59
C ASN A 39 8.69 3.83 -3.54
N GLN A 40 8.98 3.87 -4.84
CA GLN A 40 8.07 4.39 -5.87
C GLN A 40 6.74 3.63 -5.86
N PHE A 41 6.80 2.29 -5.86
CA PHE A 41 5.62 1.43 -5.75
C PHE A 41 4.80 1.75 -4.49
N SER A 42 5.46 1.82 -3.32
CA SER A 42 4.81 2.10 -2.04
C SER A 42 4.15 3.49 -2.02
N LEU A 43 4.80 4.49 -2.60
CA LEU A 43 4.24 5.83 -2.75
C LEU A 43 3.02 5.83 -3.66
N GLY A 44 3.08 5.16 -4.81
CA GLY A 44 1.95 5.01 -5.72
C GLY A 44 0.75 4.38 -5.02
N VAL A 45 0.96 3.28 -4.29
CA VAL A 45 -0.09 2.62 -3.51
C VAL A 45 -0.66 3.53 -2.43
N LYS A 46 0.20 4.23 -1.67
CA LYS A 46 -0.21 5.12 -0.58
C LYS A 46 -1.01 6.32 -1.09
N ASN A 47 -0.65 6.85 -2.25
CA ASN A 47 -1.29 8.02 -2.86
C ASN A 47 -2.51 7.65 -3.71
N TYR A 48 -2.83 6.34 -3.82
CA TYR A 48 -3.84 5.82 -4.74
C TYR A 48 -3.57 6.19 -6.22
N ASP A 49 -2.29 6.37 -6.59
CA ASP A 49 -1.86 6.58 -7.96
C ASP A 49 -1.66 5.21 -8.64
N ARG A 50 -2.61 4.86 -9.50
CA ARG A 50 -2.63 3.58 -10.20
C ARG A 50 -1.45 3.44 -11.16
N ASP A 51 -1.14 4.50 -11.89
CA ASP A 51 -0.12 4.46 -12.92
C ASP A 51 1.26 4.33 -12.28
N GLU A 52 1.51 5.08 -11.20
CA GLU A 52 2.76 4.97 -10.44
C GLU A 52 2.90 3.58 -9.78
N ALA A 53 1.82 3.03 -9.21
CA ALA A 53 1.85 1.69 -8.61
C ALA A 53 2.08 0.59 -9.66
N ILE A 54 1.48 0.68 -10.85
CA ILE A 54 1.68 -0.29 -11.94
C ILE A 54 3.13 -0.22 -12.43
N ASN A 55 3.63 0.97 -12.74
CA ASN A 55 5.01 1.17 -13.20
C ASN A 55 6.02 0.69 -12.14
N GLY A 56 5.77 0.98 -10.86
CA GLY A 56 6.59 0.48 -9.75
C GLY A 56 6.61 -1.04 -9.68
N LEU A 57 5.47 -1.71 -9.84
CA LEU A 57 5.39 -3.18 -9.84
C LEU A 57 6.11 -3.79 -11.05
N GLU A 58 6.01 -3.18 -12.23
CA GLU A 58 6.73 -3.63 -13.43
C GLU A 58 8.25 -3.52 -13.23
N ASN A 59 8.73 -2.39 -12.70
CA ASN A 59 10.14 -2.22 -12.35
C ASN A 59 10.63 -3.28 -11.34
N LEU A 60 9.83 -3.62 -10.33
CA LEU A 60 10.14 -4.69 -9.39
C LEU A 60 10.22 -6.06 -10.09
N LYS A 61 9.35 -6.34 -11.07
CA LYS A 61 9.43 -7.57 -11.88
C LYS A 61 10.69 -7.59 -12.75
N GLU A 62 11.13 -6.46 -13.28
CA GLU A 62 12.39 -6.36 -14.00
C GLU A 62 13.60 -6.61 -13.10
N ASP A 63 13.59 -6.07 -11.88
CA ASP A 63 14.62 -6.33 -10.88
C ASP A 63 14.69 -7.82 -10.54
N TYR A 64 13.54 -8.46 -10.34
CA TYR A 64 13.46 -9.91 -10.14
C TYR A 64 14.14 -10.68 -11.28
N ASN A 65 13.77 -10.36 -12.52
CA ASN A 65 14.36 -10.98 -13.71
C ASN A 65 15.87 -10.73 -13.82
N ARG A 66 16.35 -9.58 -13.33
CA ARG A 66 17.77 -9.26 -13.26
C ARG A 66 18.49 -10.14 -12.23
N PHE A 67 17.96 -10.25 -11.01
CA PHE A 67 18.51 -11.15 -9.98
C PHE A 67 18.50 -12.61 -10.44
N ALA A 68 17.44 -13.05 -11.11
CA ALA A 68 17.33 -14.41 -11.65
C ALA A 68 18.39 -14.70 -12.73
N ARG A 69 18.62 -13.76 -13.67
CA ARG A 69 19.67 -13.88 -14.70
C ARG A 69 21.06 -14.06 -14.09
N TRP A 70 21.31 -13.45 -12.94
CA TRP A 70 22.58 -13.54 -12.21
C TRP A 70 22.62 -14.64 -11.15
N LYS A 71 21.70 -15.61 -11.22
CA LYS A 71 21.64 -16.78 -10.32
C LYS A 71 21.42 -16.43 -8.84
N PHE A 72 20.91 -15.23 -8.56
CA PHE A 72 20.51 -14.81 -7.21
C PHE A 72 19.04 -15.09 -6.90
N GLN A 73 18.33 -15.84 -7.76
CA GLN A 73 16.89 -16.10 -7.64
C GLN A 73 16.47 -16.59 -6.25
N TYR A 74 17.18 -17.58 -5.69
CA TYR A 74 16.84 -18.11 -4.37
C TYR A 74 16.94 -17.06 -3.25
N LEU A 75 17.96 -16.18 -3.32
CA LEU A 75 18.12 -15.10 -2.35
C LEU A 75 17.07 -14.02 -2.56
N SER A 76 16.79 -13.66 -3.81
CA SER A 76 15.78 -12.66 -4.13
C SER A 76 14.38 -13.13 -3.73
N ASP A 77 14.00 -14.38 -4.02
CA ASP A 77 12.71 -14.98 -3.60
C ASP A 77 12.53 -14.93 -2.08
N LYS A 78 13.60 -15.24 -1.33
CA LYS A 78 13.53 -15.39 0.13
C LYS A 78 13.55 -14.06 0.88
N PHE A 79 14.29 -13.07 0.39
CA PHE A 79 14.59 -11.85 1.15
C PHE A 79 14.04 -10.56 0.53
N LEU A 80 13.91 -10.49 -0.80
CA LEU A 80 13.47 -9.27 -1.49
C LEU A 80 12.01 -9.40 -1.92
N PHE A 81 11.67 -10.48 -2.60
CA PHE A 81 10.37 -10.68 -3.25
C PHE A 81 9.44 -11.63 -2.49
N SER A 82 9.69 -11.87 -1.20
CA SER A 82 8.83 -12.72 -0.36
C SER A 82 7.38 -12.21 -0.31
N GLU A 83 7.21 -10.90 -0.43
CA GLU A 83 5.91 -10.21 -0.39
C GLU A 83 5.38 -9.82 -1.77
N MET A 84 5.97 -10.31 -2.86
CA MET A 84 5.57 -9.92 -4.23
C MET A 84 4.07 -10.13 -4.50
N HIS A 85 3.50 -11.21 -3.95
CA HIS A 85 2.07 -11.50 -4.04
C HIS A 85 1.18 -10.42 -3.40
N LEU A 86 1.65 -9.75 -2.33
CA LEU A 86 0.95 -8.62 -1.72
C LEU A 86 1.07 -7.36 -2.58
N TYR A 87 2.18 -7.18 -3.28
CA TYR A 87 2.37 -6.06 -4.21
C TYR A 87 1.45 -6.21 -5.42
N GLU A 88 1.36 -7.41 -5.99
CA GLU A 88 0.41 -7.75 -7.06
C GLU A 88 -1.03 -7.54 -6.61
N ALA A 89 -1.41 -8.07 -5.45
CA ALA A 89 -2.74 -7.88 -4.88
C ALA A 89 -3.07 -6.39 -4.63
N SER A 90 -2.08 -5.58 -4.21
CA SER A 90 -2.27 -4.13 -4.02
C SER A 90 -2.62 -3.42 -5.32
N VAL A 91 -1.95 -3.77 -6.43
CA VAL A 91 -2.27 -3.22 -7.76
C VAL A 91 -3.64 -3.69 -8.22
N SER A 92 -3.97 -4.97 -8.04
CA SER A 92 -5.30 -5.50 -8.37
C SER A 92 -6.41 -4.79 -7.59
N LEU A 93 -6.22 -4.55 -6.28
CA LEU A 93 -7.14 -3.76 -5.45
C LEU A 93 -7.28 -2.31 -5.92
N LEU A 94 -6.17 -1.65 -6.28
CA LEU A 94 -6.18 -0.27 -6.80
C LEU A 94 -6.94 -0.16 -8.11
N ASN A 95 -6.77 -1.15 -8.99
CA ASN A 95 -7.47 -1.27 -10.27
C ASN A 95 -8.91 -1.77 -10.14
N GLU A 96 -9.38 -2.01 -8.92
CA GLU A 96 -10.73 -2.53 -8.63
C GLU A 96 -10.97 -3.94 -9.18
N ASP A 97 -9.91 -4.66 -9.50
CA ASP A 97 -9.93 -6.07 -9.87
C ASP A 97 -9.85 -6.94 -8.61
N TYR A 98 -10.91 -6.87 -7.81
CA TYR A 98 -11.00 -7.54 -6.52
C TYR A 98 -11.01 -9.07 -6.66
N GLU A 99 -11.58 -9.58 -7.77
CA GLU A 99 -11.61 -11.01 -8.02
C GLU A 99 -10.22 -11.56 -8.32
N LYS A 100 -9.42 -10.86 -9.12
CA LYS A 100 -8.03 -11.25 -9.38
C LYS A 100 -7.20 -11.24 -8.10
N ALA A 101 -7.34 -10.19 -7.28
CA ALA A 101 -6.64 -10.09 -6.00
C ALA A 101 -6.91 -11.34 -5.14
N GLU A 102 -8.17 -11.75 -5.00
CA GLU A 102 -8.56 -12.90 -4.18
C GLU A 102 -8.18 -14.25 -4.82
N LYS A 103 -8.54 -14.45 -6.09
CA LYS A 103 -8.53 -15.77 -6.75
C LYS A 103 -7.21 -16.09 -7.43
N GLU A 104 -6.35 -15.10 -7.67
CA GLU A 104 -5.07 -15.28 -8.35
C GLU A 104 -3.91 -14.88 -7.42
N ASP A 105 -3.83 -13.60 -7.05
CA ASP A 105 -2.65 -13.04 -6.39
C ASP A 105 -2.45 -13.62 -4.97
N LEU A 106 -3.55 -13.74 -4.21
CA LEU A 106 -3.53 -14.22 -2.82
C LEU A 106 -3.78 -15.72 -2.69
N LYS A 107 -4.04 -16.42 -3.80
CA LYS A 107 -4.43 -17.84 -3.77
C LYS A 107 -3.32 -18.70 -3.15
N ASN A 108 -3.72 -19.57 -2.23
CA ASN A 108 -2.83 -20.48 -1.49
C ASN A 108 -1.72 -19.77 -0.69
N ARG A 109 -1.85 -18.46 -0.42
CA ARG A 109 -0.95 -17.71 0.45
C ARG A 109 -1.51 -17.68 1.87
N ASN A 110 -0.64 -17.44 2.85
CA ASN A 110 -0.98 -17.39 4.26
C ASN A 110 -0.26 -16.22 4.93
N GLY A 111 -0.78 -15.79 6.08
CA GLY A 111 -0.27 -14.66 6.85
C GLY A 111 -1.36 -13.63 7.10
N TRP A 112 -1.15 -12.79 8.10
CA TRP A 112 -2.12 -11.78 8.50
C TRP A 112 -2.39 -10.77 7.37
N GLN A 113 -1.37 -10.35 6.62
CA GLN A 113 -1.54 -9.46 5.46
C GLN A 113 -2.42 -10.12 4.38
N VAL A 114 -2.19 -11.40 4.08
CA VAL A 114 -3.00 -12.13 3.09
C VAL A 114 -4.46 -12.14 3.53
N SER A 115 -4.72 -12.48 4.80
CA SER A 115 -6.08 -12.44 5.36
C SER A 115 -6.72 -11.06 5.30
N TYR A 116 -5.95 -10.00 5.58
CA TYR A 116 -6.44 -8.63 5.45
C TYR A 116 -6.83 -8.27 4.00
N PHE A 117 -5.95 -8.55 3.04
CA PHE A 117 -6.19 -8.27 1.63
C PHE A 117 -7.33 -9.12 1.06
N SER A 118 -7.44 -10.39 1.44
CA SER A 118 -8.56 -11.26 1.06
C SER A 118 -9.89 -10.74 1.61
N GLY A 119 -9.94 -10.34 2.88
CA GLY A 119 -11.13 -9.74 3.49
C GLY A 119 -11.58 -8.48 2.77
N ILE A 120 -10.65 -7.58 2.43
CA ILE A 120 -10.95 -6.37 1.63
C ILE A 120 -11.48 -6.73 0.24
N SER A 121 -10.82 -7.65 -0.45
CA SER A 121 -11.18 -8.05 -1.82
C SER A 121 -12.61 -8.60 -1.85
N LYS A 122 -12.91 -9.58 -1.00
CA LYS A 122 -14.24 -10.16 -0.87
C LYS A 122 -15.29 -9.12 -0.48
N PHE A 123 -14.96 -8.23 0.46
CA PHE A 123 -15.89 -7.17 0.86
C PHE A 123 -16.28 -6.30 -0.33
N TRP A 124 -15.34 -5.89 -1.18
CA TRP A 124 -15.65 -5.04 -2.34
C TRP A 124 -16.41 -5.76 -3.44
N VAL A 125 -16.15 -7.05 -3.67
CA VAL A 125 -16.98 -7.89 -4.56
C VAL A 125 -18.43 -7.92 -4.05
N LEU A 126 -18.61 -8.16 -2.75
CA LEU A 126 -19.93 -8.22 -2.12
C LEU A 126 -20.60 -6.84 -2.05
N HIS A 127 -19.82 -5.76 -1.88
CA HIS A 127 -20.29 -4.38 -1.93
C HIS A 127 -20.92 -4.07 -3.29
N ALA A 128 -20.22 -4.36 -4.39
CA ALA A 128 -20.74 -4.14 -5.74
C ALA A 128 -22.05 -4.92 -5.98
N ALA A 129 -22.09 -6.19 -5.58
CA ALA A 129 -23.30 -7.01 -5.66
C ALA A 129 -24.45 -6.47 -4.79
N TYR A 130 -24.14 -5.96 -3.59
CA TYR A 130 -25.13 -5.36 -2.69
C TYR A 130 -25.73 -4.08 -3.26
N GLN A 131 -24.88 -3.22 -3.82
CA GLN A 131 -25.31 -1.99 -4.50
C GLN A 131 -26.24 -2.31 -5.67
N GLU A 132 -25.91 -3.31 -6.49
CA GLU A 132 -26.78 -3.76 -7.58
C GLU A 132 -28.15 -4.28 -7.06
N ALA A 133 -28.14 -5.10 -6.00
CA ALA A 133 -29.36 -5.59 -5.36
C ALA A 133 -30.20 -4.45 -4.77
N MET A 134 -29.56 -3.42 -4.22
CA MET A 134 -30.22 -2.23 -3.67
C MET A 134 -30.93 -1.42 -4.77
N VAL A 135 -30.29 -1.21 -5.92
CA VAL A 135 -30.92 -0.57 -7.09
C VAL A 135 -32.14 -1.36 -7.56
N LYS A 136 -32.03 -2.70 -7.61
CA LYS A 136 -33.13 -3.61 -8.00
C LYS A 136 -34.21 -3.78 -6.91
N LYS A 137 -34.01 -3.21 -5.71
CA LYS A 137 -34.87 -3.39 -4.52
C LYS A 137 -35.05 -4.87 -4.13
N ASP A 138 -34.06 -5.70 -4.41
CA ASP A 138 -34.09 -7.13 -4.12
C ASP A 138 -33.65 -7.42 -2.68
N LYS A 139 -34.62 -7.40 -1.76
CA LYS A 139 -34.38 -7.62 -0.33
C LYS A 139 -33.83 -9.01 -0.02
N LYS A 140 -34.13 -10.02 -0.84
CA LYS A 140 -33.68 -11.39 -0.60
C LYS A 140 -32.19 -11.49 -0.88
N ASN A 141 -31.74 -10.95 -2.01
CA ASN A 141 -30.32 -10.94 -2.36
C ASN A 141 -29.50 -10.05 -1.42
N MET A 142 -30.03 -8.90 -0.99
CA MET A 142 -29.38 -8.07 0.03
C MET A 142 -29.14 -8.83 1.34
N ALA A 143 -30.12 -9.61 1.82
CA ALA A 143 -29.98 -10.40 3.04
C ALA A 143 -28.97 -11.55 2.89
N LEU A 144 -28.93 -12.19 1.71
CA LEU A 144 -27.97 -13.25 1.40
C LEU A 144 -26.53 -12.69 1.40
N ILE A 145 -26.31 -11.56 0.72
CA ILE A 145 -25.00 -10.90 0.65
C ILE A 145 -24.52 -10.48 2.04
N LEU A 146 -25.41 -9.91 2.86
CA LEU A 146 -25.08 -9.57 4.24
C LEU A 146 -24.65 -10.81 5.05
N GLY A 147 -25.33 -11.95 4.86
CA GLY A 147 -24.93 -13.22 5.45
C GLY A 147 -23.52 -13.63 5.05
N MET A 148 -23.19 -13.57 3.77
CA MET A 148 -21.85 -13.89 3.25
C MET A 148 -20.76 -12.98 3.85
N VAL A 149 -21.03 -11.69 4.05
CA VAL A 149 -20.08 -10.78 4.71
C VAL A 149 -19.81 -11.21 6.17
N ILE A 150 -20.86 -11.54 6.91
CA ILE A 150 -20.74 -11.91 8.33
C ILE A 150 -20.08 -13.28 8.50
N GLU A 151 -20.22 -14.19 7.53
CA GLU A 151 -19.63 -15.52 7.58
C GLU A 151 -18.21 -15.56 7.01
N GLU A 152 -18.02 -15.09 5.78
CA GLU A 152 -16.76 -15.25 5.05
C GLU A 152 -15.78 -14.11 5.31
N VAL A 153 -16.22 -12.87 5.10
CA VAL A 153 -15.35 -11.68 5.23
C VAL A 153 -14.92 -11.48 6.67
N LYS A 154 -15.84 -11.67 7.62
CA LYS A 154 -15.54 -11.65 9.05
C LYS A 154 -14.44 -12.64 9.42
N SER A 155 -14.50 -13.87 8.89
CA SER A 155 -13.51 -14.90 9.21
C SER A 155 -12.10 -14.51 8.78
N ASP A 156 -11.97 -13.86 7.62
CA ASP A 156 -10.68 -13.34 7.14
C ASP A 156 -10.14 -12.23 8.05
N PHE A 157 -10.97 -11.26 8.46
CA PHE A 157 -10.52 -10.22 9.38
C PHE A 157 -10.25 -10.75 10.80
N GLU A 158 -11.02 -11.72 11.29
CA GLU A 158 -10.75 -12.40 12.56
C GLU A 158 -9.38 -13.08 12.55
N LYS A 159 -9.08 -13.80 11.45
CA LYS A 159 -7.76 -14.42 11.24
C LYS A 159 -6.67 -13.37 11.19
N CYS A 160 -6.88 -12.23 10.50
CA CYS A 160 -5.91 -11.14 10.51
C CYS A 160 -5.65 -10.65 11.94
N VAL A 161 -6.70 -10.33 12.72
CA VAL A 161 -6.56 -9.81 14.09
C VAL A 161 -5.77 -10.77 14.99
N ARG A 162 -5.99 -12.07 14.84
CA ARG A 162 -5.32 -13.10 15.63
C ARG A 162 -3.83 -13.27 15.27
N GLU A 163 -3.49 -13.15 13.99
CA GLU A 163 -2.15 -13.42 13.48
C GLU A 163 -1.28 -12.15 13.36
N CYS A 164 -1.88 -10.97 13.53
CA CYS A 164 -1.18 -9.69 13.43
C CYS A 164 -0.12 -9.53 14.54
N PRO A 165 1.12 -9.10 14.22
CA PRO A 165 2.25 -9.11 15.16
C PRO A 165 2.18 -8.03 16.24
N GLY A 166 1.38 -6.97 16.06
CA GLY A 166 1.40 -5.82 16.96
C GLY A 166 0.21 -4.87 16.83
N PRO A 167 -0.04 -4.00 17.84
CA PRO A 167 -1.19 -3.10 17.85
C PRO A 167 -1.13 -2.00 16.79
N VAL A 168 0.06 -1.63 16.31
CA VAL A 168 0.23 -0.59 15.27
C VAL A 168 -0.29 -1.10 13.94
N GLU A 169 0.03 -2.33 13.60
CA GLU A 169 -0.37 -3.01 12.37
C GLU A 169 -1.81 -3.53 12.45
N ASN A 170 -2.29 -3.83 13.66
CA ASN A 170 -3.60 -4.45 13.88
C ASN A 170 -4.78 -3.48 13.82
N PHE A 171 -4.55 -2.16 13.84
CA PHE A 171 -5.66 -1.19 13.84
C PHE A 171 -6.63 -1.43 12.68
N ASN A 172 -6.11 -1.56 11.46
CA ASN A 172 -6.94 -1.76 10.26
C ASN A 172 -7.68 -3.10 10.28
N CYS A 173 -7.04 -4.17 10.75
CA CYS A 173 -7.69 -5.48 10.85
C CYS A 173 -8.79 -5.48 11.91
N SER A 174 -8.55 -4.83 13.05
CA SER A 174 -9.51 -4.74 14.15
C SER A 174 -10.70 -3.85 13.80
N PHE A 175 -10.44 -2.71 13.14
CA PHE A 175 -11.47 -1.81 12.64
C PHE A 175 -12.37 -2.50 11.61
N ASN A 176 -11.77 -3.16 10.62
CA ASN A 176 -12.55 -3.87 9.60
C ASN A 176 -13.31 -5.07 10.18
N TYR A 177 -12.73 -5.79 11.15
CA TYR A 177 -13.44 -6.84 11.87
C TYR A 177 -14.68 -6.30 12.59
N ASP A 178 -14.57 -5.18 13.30
CA ASP A 178 -15.71 -4.56 13.98
C ASP A 178 -16.81 -4.15 12.99
N LEU A 179 -16.43 -3.59 11.83
CA LEU A 179 -17.36 -3.23 10.75
C LEU A 179 -18.18 -4.42 10.23
N VAL A 180 -17.54 -5.56 10.00
CA VAL A 180 -18.21 -6.73 9.40
C VAL A 180 -18.82 -7.70 10.42
N SER A 181 -18.42 -7.62 11.68
CA SER A 181 -18.89 -8.53 12.74
C SER A 181 -20.32 -8.26 13.19
N ASN A 182 -20.77 -7.00 13.11
CA ASN A 182 -22.12 -6.60 13.48
C ASN A 182 -23.00 -6.46 12.24
N PRO A 183 -24.15 -7.16 12.15
CA PRO A 183 -25.03 -7.09 10.99
C PRO A 183 -25.50 -5.67 10.61
N LYS A 184 -25.70 -4.79 11.61
CA LYS A 184 -26.11 -3.41 11.36
C LYS A 184 -24.97 -2.60 10.76
N SER A 185 -23.77 -2.73 11.32
CA SER A 185 -22.56 -2.05 10.82
C SER A 185 -22.21 -2.55 9.42
N ALA A 186 -22.26 -3.87 9.19
CA ALA A 186 -21.98 -4.48 7.90
C ALA A 186 -22.97 -4.03 6.83
N ALA A 187 -24.28 -3.99 7.14
CA ALA A 187 -25.28 -3.48 6.22
C ALA A 187 -25.07 -1.99 5.89
N GLN A 188 -24.68 -1.18 6.89
CA GLN A 188 -24.36 0.23 6.66
C GLN A 188 -23.10 0.41 5.80
N ALA A 189 -22.06 -0.40 6.04
CA ALA A 189 -20.84 -0.37 5.24
C ALA A 189 -21.09 -0.78 3.78
N LEU A 190 -21.94 -1.78 3.56
CA LEU A 190 -22.34 -2.21 2.20
C LEU A 190 -23.23 -1.18 1.49
N ALA A 191 -24.09 -0.47 2.23
CA ALA A 191 -25.00 0.53 1.67
C ALA A 191 -24.30 1.85 1.30
N ASN A 192 -23.22 2.20 2.00
CA ASN A 192 -22.49 3.43 1.73
C ASN A 192 -21.79 3.40 0.36
N PRO A 193 -21.83 4.49 -0.41
CA PRO A 193 -21.08 4.56 -1.67
C PRO A 193 -19.58 4.50 -1.38
N LYS A 194 -18.82 3.97 -2.34
CA LYS A 194 -17.36 3.96 -2.29
C LYS A 194 -16.86 5.41 -2.16
N PRO A 195 -15.93 5.71 -1.23
CA PRO A 195 -15.36 7.05 -1.16
C PRO A 195 -14.69 7.41 -2.48
N GLU A 196 -15.00 8.58 -3.03
CA GLU A 196 -14.32 9.10 -4.21
C GLU A 196 -12.86 9.40 -3.86
N ILE A 197 -11.95 8.67 -4.49
CA ILE A 197 -10.52 8.94 -4.39
C ILE A 197 -10.23 10.15 -5.27
N LYS A 198 -9.85 11.27 -4.65
CA LYS A 198 -9.37 12.44 -5.40
C LYS A 198 -7.95 12.15 -5.89
N TYR A 199 -7.81 11.87 -7.18
CA TYR A 199 -6.51 11.74 -7.82
C TYR A 199 -5.76 13.08 -7.70
N ILE A 200 -4.63 13.07 -7.00
CA ILE A 200 -3.66 14.16 -7.09
C ILE A 200 -2.86 13.85 -8.34
N LEU A 201 -3.29 14.38 -9.48
CA LEU A 201 -2.45 14.37 -10.68
C LEU A 201 -1.20 15.16 -10.34
N GLY A 202 -0.08 14.47 -10.13
CA GLY A 202 1.23 15.13 -10.11
C GLY A 202 1.39 15.89 -11.42
N SER A 203 1.66 17.19 -11.34
CA SER A 203 1.97 17.97 -12.54
C SER A 203 3.13 17.31 -13.29
N PRO A 204 2.98 17.04 -14.61
CA PRO A 204 4.06 16.46 -15.38
C PRO A 204 5.09 17.56 -15.66
N GLY A 205 6.16 17.59 -14.87
CA GLY A 205 7.25 18.54 -15.04
C GLY A 205 8.01 18.70 -13.74
N GLY A 206 9.26 18.25 -13.73
CA GLY A 206 10.11 18.32 -12.56
C GLY A 206 10.31 19.74 -12.05
N ASP A 207 10.40 19.86 -10.74
CA ASP A 207 11.34 20.77 -10.11
C ASP A 207 11.81 20.12 -8.81
N GLU A 208 13.10 19.80 -8.78
CA GLU A 208 13.85 19.71 -7.53
C GLU A 208 13.82 21.09 -6.88
N SER A 209 12.96 21.30 -5.89
CA SER A 209 13.23 22.32 -4.89
C SER A 209 12.60 21.97 -3.55
N LYS A 210 13.50 21.72 -2.61
CA LYS A 210 13.34 21.80 -1.15
C LYS A 210 12.28 22.82 -0.75
N GLU A 211 11.38 22.45 0.17
CA GLU A 211 11.16 23.21 1.42
C GLU A 211 10.16 22.48 2.34
N ASP A 212 10.71 22.06 3.47
CA ASP A 212 10.23 22.26 4.85
C ASP A 212 8.78 21.99 5.23
N GLY A 213 8.66 21.09 6.20
CA GLY A 213 7.43 20.60 6.77
C GLY A 213 6.49 21.68 7.31
N LYS A 214 5.20 21.42 7.11
CA LYS A 214 4.15 21.87 8.02
C LYS A 214 3.19 20.73 8.30
N GLU A 215 3.23 20.26 9.55
CA GLU A 215 2.23 19.40 10.15
C GLU A 215 0.82 20.02 10.04
N PRO A 216 -0.24 19.23 9.74
CA PRO A 216 -1.61 19.71 9.74
C PRO A 216 -2.14 19.68 11.18
N GLY A 217 -1.92 20.77 11.92
CA GLY A 217 -2.20 20.73 13.36
C GLY A 217 -2.30 22.08 14.07
N LYS A 218 -3.04 23.07 13.54
CA LYS A 218 -3.56 24.17 14.39
C LYS A 218 -5.03 24.43 14.12
N LYS A 219 -5.86 23.92 15.04
CA LYS A 219 -7.25 24.31 15.26
C LYS A 219 -7.30 25.81 15.58
N ASN A 220 -8.00 26.60 14.77
CA ASN A 220 -8.52 27.88 15.24
C ASN A 220 -9.85 27.61 15.97
N PRO A 221 -10.01 28.04 17.23
CA PRO A 221 -11.25 27.81 17.95
C PRO A 221 -12.36 28.72 17.41
N ILE A 222 -13.53 28.12 17.24
CA ILE A 222 -14.82 28.80 17.13
C ILE A 222 -15.10 29.49 18.46
N SER A 223 -15.44 30.78 18.42
CA SER A 223 -16.17 31.45 19.49
C SER A 223 -17.36 32.23 18.91
N SER A 224 -18.52 31.60 19.01
CA SER A 224 -19.86 32.10 19.37
C SER A 224 -20.32 33.50 18.91
N ASP A 225 -21.40 33.47 18.11
CA ASP A 225 -22.63 34.27 18.14
C ASP A 225 -22.62 35.69 18.74
N GLY A 226 -23.04 36.65 17.89
CA GLY A 226 -23.51 37.98 18.29
C GLY A 226 -24.19 38.70 17.12
N LYS A 227 -25.49 38.95 17.27
CA LYS A 227 -26.45 39.51 16.30
C LYS A 227 -26.10 40.88 15.69
N GLU A 228 -26.49 40.99 14.41
CA GLU A 228 -27.15 42.09 13.69
C GLU A 228 -26.44 43.42 13.30
N PRO A 229 -26.89 44.03 12.18
CA PRO A 229 -26.15 45.06 11.44
C PRO A 229 -26.54 46.47 11.90
N SER A 230 -25.60 47.41 11.85
CA SER A 230 -25.89 48.79 11.45
C SER A 230 -24.62 49.63 11.34
N GLN A 231 -24.41 50.24 10.18
CA GLN A 231 -23.56 51.42 10.01
C GLN A 231 -24.30 52.63 10.57
N GLY A 232 -23.64 53.45 11.40
CA GLY A 232 -24.18 54.74 11.81
C GLY A 232 -23.37 55.39 12.93
N GLY A 233 -22.53 56.36 12.58
CA GLY A 233 -21.53 56.92 13.47
C GLY A 233 -22.02 57.89 14.54
N THR A 234 -21.04 58.22 15.39
CA THR A 234 -20.86 59.44 16.22
C THR A 234 -21.68 59.67 17.49
N LYS A 235 -21.00 59.44 18.64
CA LYS A 235 -20.64 60.43 19.69
C LYS A 235 -21.32 61.81 19.54
N LYS A 236 -21.83 62.48 20.57
CA LYS A 236 -21.35 62.60 21.96
C LYS A 236 -22.39 63.39 22.76
N LYS A 237 -22.36 63.18 24.07
CA LYS A 237 -23.03 63.94 25.14
C LYS A 237 -23.05 65.46 24.92
N GLY A 238 -24.22 66.03 25.17
CA GLY A 238 -24.57 67.43 25.37
C GLY A 238 -26.05 67.47 25.71
#